data_AF-T1A2Y7-F1
#
_entry.id   AF-T1A2Y7-F1
#
_cell.length_a   1.000
_cell.length_b   1.000
_cell.length_c   1.000
_cell.angle_alpha   90.00
_cell.angle_beta   90.00
_cell.angle_gamma   90.00
#
_symmetry.space_group_name_H-M   'P 1'
#
loop_
_entity.id
_entity.type
_entity.pdbx_description
1 polymer ?
#
loop_
_entity_poly.entity_id
_entity_poly.type
_entity_poly.pdbx_seq_one_letter_code
_entity_poly.pdbx_strand_id
1 'polypeptide(L)'
;CIRAARAASPSLQIEILTPDFRGKGRMQRALAALAEAPPDVFNHNLETVPDLYREVRPGADYPWSLDLLRQFKAQHPDIPTKSGIMLGLGETRAQVLGTLADLRLHDVDMVTIGQYLQPSPHHHPVLRYWTPDEF
;
A
#
# COMPACT_ATOMS: atom_id res chain seq x y z
N CYS A 1 -13.35 -1.98 14.65
CA CYS A 1 -12.56 -1.10 15.54
C CYS A 1 -12.79 0.39 15.28
N ILE A 2 -12.83 0.85 14.02
CA ILE A 2 -13.02 2.28 13.65
C ILE A 2 -14.21 2.93 14.39
N ARG A 3 -15.42 2.35 14.32
CA ARG A 3 -16.60 2.87 15.02
C ARG A 3 -16.38 3.06 16.53
N ALA A 4 -15.78 2.07 17.19
CA ALA A 4 -15.53 2.11 18.62
C ALA A 4 -14.48 3.18 18.99
N ALA A 5 -13.42 3.31 18.18
CA ALA A 5 -12.40 4.33 18.37
C ALA A 5 -12.97 5.75 18.22
N ARG A 6 -13.78 6.01 17.18
CA ARG A 6 -14.46 7.31 17.00
C ARG A 6 -15.49 7.58 18.10
N ALA A 7 -16.21 6.56 18.58
CA ALA A 7 -17.15 6.74 19.69
C ALA A 7 -16.44 7.14 20.99
N ALA A 8 -15.23 6.62 21.25
CA ALA A 8 -14.43 6.98 22.41
C ALA A 8 -13.72 8.33 22.24
N SER A 9 -13.34 8.71 21.02
CA SER A 9 -12.68 9.97 20.70
C SER A 9 -13.17 10.53 19.36
N PRO A 10 -14.19 11.40 19.36
CA PRO A 10 -14.83 11.89 18.13
C PRO A 10 -13.92 12.68 17.19
N SER A 11 -12.85 13.30 17.70
CA SER A 11 -11.88 14.07 16.93
C SER A 11 -10.71 13.23 16.41
N LEU A 12 -10.65 11.94 16.73
CA LEU A 12 -9.56 11.06 16.30
C LEU A 12 -9.59 10.86 14.79
N GLN A 13 -8.46 11.15 14.15
CA GLN A 13 -8.20 10.78 12.76
C GLN A 13 -7.60 9.38 12.72
N ILE A 14 -8.06 8.54 11.78
CA ILE A 14 -7.75 7.12 11.70
C ILE A 14 -7.22 6.79 10.31
N GLU A 15 -5.93 6.49 10.21
CA GLU A 15 -5.34 5.79 9.06
C GLU A 15 -5.45 4.28 9.31
N ILE A 16 -5.81 3.51 8.27
CA ILE A 16 -5.72 2.03 8.31
C ILE A 16 -4.73 1.54 7.28
N LEU A 17 -3.98 0.48 7.62
CA LEU A 17 -3.15 -0.29 6.69
C LEU A 17 -3.78 -1.67 6.49
N THR A 18 -4.24 -1.97 5.28
CA THR A 18 -4.98 -3.20 5.00
C THR A 18 -4.12 -4.26 4.31
N PRO A 19 -4.45 -5.56 4.49
CA PRO A 19 -4.00 -6.58 3.54
C PRO A 19 -4.66 -6.39 2.17
N ASP A 20 -4.32 -7.25 1.23
CA ASP A 20 -4.84 -7.25 -0.14
C ASP A 20 -6.25 -7.88 -0.29
N PHE A 21 -6.79 -8.51 0.77
CA PHE A 21 -8.08 -9.21 0.77
C PHE A 21 -8.26 -10.24 -0.36
N ARG A 22 -7.19 -10.97 -0.70
CA ARG A 22 -7.20 -11.96 -1.78
C ARG A 22 -8.24 -13.08 -1.63
N GLY A 23 -8.77 -13.49 -2.78
CA GLY A 23 -9.75 -14.57 -2.96
C GLY A 23 -11.09 -14.07 -3.49
N LYS A 24 -11.81 -14.93 -4.22
CA LYS A 24 -13.05 -14.57 -4.93
C LYS A 24 -14.06 -13.90 -3.98
N GLY A 25 -14.44 -12.67 -4.30
CA GLY A 25 -15.44 -11.87 -3.57
C GLY A 25 -14.99 -11.29 -2.22
N ARG A 26 -13.75 -11.56 -1.79
CA ARG A 26 -13.26 -11.08 -0.49
C ARG A 26 -12.93 -9.58 -0.52
N MET A 27 -12.37 -9.07 -1.60
CA MET A 27 -12.16 -7.64 -1.80
C MET A 27 -13.48 -6.87 -1.70
N GLN A 28 -14.50 -7.28 -2.45
CA GLN A 28 -15.80 -6.59 -2.46
C GLN A 28 -16.47 -6.62 -1.09
N ARG A 29 -16.38 -7.75 -0.38
CA ARG A 29 -16.86 -7.85 1.01
C ARG A 29 -16.10 -6.93 1.97
N ALA A 30 -14.78 -6.83 1.82
CA ALA A 30 -13.95 -5.98 2.66
C ALA A 30 -14.25 -4.49 2.40
N LEU A 31 -14.34 -4.08 1.14
CA LEU A 31 -14.72 -2.72 0.74
C LEU A 31 -16.11 -2.35 1.26
N ALA A 32 -17.10 -3.25 1.11
CA ALA A 32 -18.44 -3.03 1.64
C ALA A 32 -18.46 -2.88 3.18
N ALA A 33 -17.68 -3.68 3.90
CA ALA A 33 -17.58 -3.57 5.36
C ALA A 33 -16.88 -2.27 5.80
N LEU A 34 -15.89 -1.81 5.04
CA LEU A 34 -15.19 -0.54 5.32
C LEU A 34 -16.07 0.67 5.02
N ALA A 35 -16.98 0.58 4.04
CA ALA A 35 -17.93 1.65 3.72
C ALA A 35 -18.89 1.97 4.88
N GLU A 36 -19.15 1.02 5.79
CA GLU A 36 -19.98 1.27 6.99
C GLU A 36 -19.32 2.23 7.99
N ALA A 37 -18.00 2.30 8.00
CA ALA A 37 -17.22 3.13 8.92
C ALA A 37 -15.85 3.44 8.31
N PRO A 38 -15.78 4.34 7.33
CA PRO A 38 -14.56 4.57 6.59
C PRO A 38 -13.45 5.21 7.46
N PRO A 39 -12.18 4.94 7.13
CA PRO A 39 -11.04 5.63 7.75
C PRO A 39 -10.95 7.07 7.26
N ASP A 40 -10.06 7.86 7.85
CA ASP A 40 -9.68 9.17 7.33
C ASP A 40 -8.53 9.06 6.30
N VAL A 41 -7.76 7.97 6.32
CA VAL A 41 -6.79 7.59 5.27
C VAL A 41 -6.84 6.08 5.04
N PHE A 42 -6.96 5.66 3.78
CA PHE A 42 -6.94 4.25 3.39
C PHE A 42 -5.56 3.87 2.82
N ASN A 43 -4.81 3.04 3.53
CA ASN A 43 -3.46 2.62 3.13
C ASN A 43 -3.42 1.14 2.74
N HIS A 44 -2.81 0.85 1.59
CA HIS A 44 -2.38 -0.49 1.21
C HIS A 44 -1.04 -0.39 0.47
N ASN A 45 0.01 -0.98 1.03
CA ASN A 45 1.35 -0.92 0.44
C ASN A 45 1.51 -1.90 -0.73
N LEU A 46 2.19 -1.46 -1.78
CA LEU A 46 2.74 -2.33 -2.82
C LEU A 46 4.05 -3.00 -2.35
N GLU A 47 4.79 -2.35 -1.46
CA GLU A 47 6.09 -2.76 -0.90
C GLU A 47 7.26 -2.76 -1.89
N THR A 48 7.07 -3.15 -3.15
CA THR A 48 8.14 -3.18 -4.16
C THR A 48 7.60 -3.04 -5.59
N VAL A 49 8.50 -3.08 -6.57
CA VAL A 49 8.22 -2.98 -8.01
C VAL A 49 7.65 -4.30 -8.57
N PRO A 50 6.94 -4.29 -9.72
CA PRO A 50 6.31 -5.49 -10.30
C PRO A 50 7.27 -6.67 -10.49
N ASP A 51 8.50 -6.38 -10.93
CA ASP A 51 9.52 -7.38 -11.24
C ASP A 51 9.94 -8.20 -10.01
N LEU A 52 9.95 -7.57 -8.83
CA LEU A 52 10.36 -8.19 -7.56
C LEU A 52 9.17 -8.71 -6.75
N TYR A 53 7.94 -8.46 -7.19
CA TYR A 53 6.75 -8.66 -6.37
C TYR A 53 6.56 -10.11 -5.91
N ARG A 54 6.84 -11.08 -6.79
CA ARG A 54 6.71 -12.51 -6.46
C ARG A 54 7.76 -13.00 -5.47
N GLU A 55 8.95 -12.40 -5.51
CA GLU A 55 10.07 -12.75 -4.63
C GLU A 55 9.89 -12.12 -3.25
N VAL A 56 9.59 -10.83 -3.21
CA VAL A 56 9.46 -10.06 -1.96
C VAL A 56 8.11 -10.32 -1.27
N ARG A 57 7.04 -10.56 -2.03
CA ARG A 57 5.69 -10.79 -1.49
C ARG A 57 5.08 -12.09 -2.03
N PRO A 58 5.57 -13.25 -1.57
CA PRO A 58 5.04 -14.54 -2.01
C PRO A 58 3.51 -14.63 -1.87
N GLY A 59 2.85 -14.81 -3.00
CA GLY A 59 1.40 -14.86 -3.12
C GLY A 59 0.74 -13.54 -3.46
N ALA A 60 1.28 -12.37 -3.12
CA ALA A 60 0.63 -11.11 -3.48
C ALA A 60 0.59 -10.92 -5.02
N ASP A 61 -0.39 -10.16 -5.51
CA ASP A 61 -0.53 -9.82 -6.93
C ASP A 61 -0.52 -8.31 -7.11
N TYR A 62 0.40 -7.79 -7.93
CA TYR A 62 0.62 -6.35 -8.07
C TYR A 62 -0.59 -5.62 -8.69
N PRO A 63 -1.16 -6.10 -9.82
CA PRO A 63 -2.40 -5.55 -10.36
C PRO A 63 -3.56 -5.58 -9.35
N TRP A 64 -3.70 -6.67 -8.59
CA TRP A 64 -4.73 -6.79 -7.55
C TRP A 64 -4.60 -5.73 -6.45
N SER A 65 -3.39 -5.46 -5.99
CA SER A 65 -3.12 -4.43 -4.99
C SER A 65 -3.45 -3.02 -5.51
N LEU A 66 -3.15 -2.73 -6.78
CA LEU A 66 -3.54 -1.49 -7.44
C LEU A 66 -5.07 -1.37 -7.62
N ASP A 67 -5.72 -2.47 -8.00
CA ASP A 67 -7.18 -2.54 -8.17
C ASP A 67 -7.91 -2.29 -6.83
N LEU A 68 -7.38 -2.81 -5.71
CA LEU A 68 -7.92 -2.52 -4.37
C LEU A 68 -7.91 -1.02 -4.08
N LEU A 69 -6.79 -0.34 -4.30
CA LEU A 69 -6.64 1.10 -4.07
C LEU A 69 -7.60 1.90 -4.95
N ARG A 70 -7.66 1.55 -6.24
CA ARG A 70 -8.55 2.20 -7.22
C ARG A 70 -10.02 2.01 -6.88
N GLN A 71 -10.44 0.80 -6.50
CA GLN A 71 -11.83 0.53 -6.14
C GLN A 71 -12.25 1.27 -4.88
N PHE A 72 -11.38 1.34 -3.86
CA PHE A 72 -11.67 2.14 -2.67
C PHE A 72 -11.80 3.63 -3.02
N LYS A 73 -10.84 4.19 -3.77
CA LYS A 73 -10.87 5.59 -4.20
C LYS A 73 -12.13 5.94 -5.01
N ALA A 74 -12.57 5.04 -5.89
CA ALA A 74 -13.79 5.23 -6.67
C ALA A 74 -15.07 5.25 -5.80
N GLN A 75 -15.09 4.50 -4.69
CA GLN A 75 -16.22 4.47 -3.75
C GLN A 75 -16.19 5.67 -2.78
N HIS A 76 -15.00 6.19 -2.47
CA HIS A 76 -14.76 7.22 -1.48
C HIS A 76 -13.78 8.29 -2.02
N PRO A 77 -14.19 9.12 -3.00
CA PRO A 77 -13.28 10.04 -3.69
C PRO A 77 -12.63 11.07 -2.75
N ASP A 78 -13.32 11.45 -1.68
CA ASP A 78 -12.86 12.44 -0.70
C ASP A 78 -11.90 11.87 0.36
N ILE A 79 -11.71 10.54 0.40
CA ILE A 79 -10.80 9.89 1.36
C ILE A 79 -9.44 9.69 0.68
N PRO A 80 -8.36 10.23 1.23
CA PRO A 80 -7.02 9.98 0.73
C PRO A 80 -6.67 8.50 0.75
N THR A 81 -6.21 7.98 -0.39
CA THR A 81 -5.57 6.68 -0.49
C THR A 81 -4.05 6.83 -0.41
N LYS A 82 -3.42 5.83 0.19
CA LYS A 82 -1.97 5.82 0.43
C LYS A 82 -1.39 4.47 0.06
N SER A 83 -0.16 4.49 -0.42
CA SER A 83 0.65 3.29 -0.58
C SER A 83 2.09 3.55 -0.17
N GLY A 84 2.87 2.48 -0.15
CA GLY A 84 4.27 2.52 0.21
C GLY A 84 5.09 1.53 -0.60
N ILE A 85 6.34 1.90 -0.87
CA ILE A 85 7.37 1.04 -1.43
C ILE A 85 8.65 1.15 -0.60
N MET A 86 9.37 0.04 -0.49
CA MET A 86 10.68 -0.02 0.12
C MET A 86 11.75 -0.15 -0.96
N LEU A 87 12.82 0.63 -0.84
CA LEU A 87 13.97 0.63 -1.72
C LEU A 87 15.12 -0.19 -1.13
N GLY A 88 15.97 -0.75 -1.97
CA GLY A 88 17.11 -1.58 -1.59
C GLY A 88 16.86 -3.08 -1.70
N LEU A 89 15.77 -3.48 -2.35
CA LEU A 89 15.41 -4.87 -2.64
C LEU A 89 15.94 -5.36 -3.99
N GLY A 90 16.59 -4.50 -4.77
CA GLY A 90 17.16 -4.82 -6.09
C GLY A 90 16.52 -4.07 -7.24
N GLU A 91 15.54 -3.22 -6.94
CA GLU A 91 14.86 -2.38 -7.92
C GLU A 91 15.79 -1.31 -8.51
N THR A 92 15.56 -0.98 -9.77
CA THR A 92 16.21 0.15 -10.45
C THR A 92 15.39 1.42 -10.30
N ARG A 93 16.02 2.58 -10.46
CA ARG A 93 15.33 3.88 -10.47
C ARG A 93 14.21 3.96 -11.51
N ALA A 94 14.41 3.36 -12.69
CA ALA A 94 13.39 3.33 -13.73
C ALA A 94 12.15 2.53 -13.30
N GLN A 95 12.34 1.39 -12.64
CA GLN A 95 11.24 0.58 -12.11
C GLN A 95 10.49 1.31 -10.99
N VAL A 96 11.21 1.99 -10.09
CA VAL A 96 10.61 2.82 -9.04
C VAL A 96 9.72 3.90 -9.66
N LEU A 97 10.23 4.64 -10.64
CA LEU A 97 9.44 5.67 -11.34
C LEU A 97 8.21 5.08 -12.05
N GLY A 98 8.33 3.87 -12.62
CA GLY A 98 7.20 3.13 -13.18
C GLY A 98 6.13 2.82 -12.13
N THR A 99 6.52 2.33 -10.95
CA THR A 99 5.59 2.07 -9.86
C THR A 99 4.91 3.34 -9.34
N LEU A 100 5.62 4.46 -9.27
CA LEU A 100 5.02 5.75 -8.91
C LEU A 100 4.01 6.22 -9.96
N ALA A 101 4.29 6.00 -11.25
CA ALA A 101 3.35 6.29 -12.33
C ALA A 101 2.10 5.39 -12.23
N ASP A 102 2.27 4.10 -11.95
CA ASP A 102 1.15 3.17 -11.75
C ASP A 102 0.26 3.60 -10.58
N LEU A 103 0.85 3.95 -9.43
CA LEU A 103 0.11 4.46 -8.28
C LEU A 103 -0.70 5.70 -8.66
N ARG A 104 -0.08 6.64 -9.39
CA ARG A 104 -0.79 7.84 -9.86
C ARG A 104 -1.92 7.49 -10.83
N LEU A 105 -1.72 6.55 -11.75
CA LEU A 105 -2.76 6.09 -12.68
C LEU A 105 -3.95 5.40 -12.00
N HIS A 106 -3.77 4.93 -10.76
CA HIS A 106 -4.81 4.33 -9.92
C HIS A 106 -5.36 5.31 -8.87
N ASP A 107 -5.13 6.61 -9.06
CA ASP A 107 -5.61 7.70 -8.21
C ASP A 107 -5.20 7.57 -6.73
N VAL A 108 -3.97 7.10 -6.51
CA VAL A 108 -3.35 7.09 -5.18
C VAL A 108 -2.86 8.50 -4.82
N ASP A 109 -3.32 9.01 -3.67
CA ASP A 109 -3.06 10.40 -3.26
C ASP A 109 -1.70 10.58 -2.55
N MET A 110 -1.26 9.56 -1.81
CA MET A 110 -0.06 9.63 -0.97
C MET A 110 0.85 8.43 -1.22
N VAL A 111 2.17 8.67 -1.25
CA VAL A 111 3.17 7.60 -1.33
C VAL A 111 4.24 7.79 -0.28
N THR A 112 4.62 6.71 0.39
CA THR A 112 5.81 6.65 1.24
C THR A 112 6.89 5.84 0.56
N ILE A 113 8.09 6.39 0.48
CA ILE A 113 9.26 5.72 -0.09
C ILE A 113 10.30 5.65 1.04
N GLY A 114 10.74 4.45 1.38
CA GLY A 114 11.68 4.24 2.49
C GLY A 114 12.73 3.19 2.17
N GLN A 115 13.84 3.18 2.91
CA GLN A 115 14.87 2.16 2.78
C GLN A 115 14.41 0.85 3.45
N TYR A 116 14.54 -0.26 2.73
CA TYR A 116 14.40 -1.60 3.27
C TYR A 116 15.55 -1.88 4.24
N LEU A 117 15.19 -2.30 5.46
CA LEU A 117 16.12 -2.78 6.47
C LEU A 117 15.83 -4.25 6.72
N GLN A 118 16.81 -5.10 6.45
CA GLN A 118 16.68 -6.54 6.63
C GLN A 118 16.43 -6.88 8.11
N PRO A 119 15.28 -7.50 8.45
CA PRO A 119 14.97 -7.81 9.86
C PRO A 119 15.88 -8.89 10.46
N SER A 120 16.29 -9.87 9.65
CA SER A 120 17.24 -10.93 10.04
C SER A 120 17.89 -11.56 8.80
N PRO A 121 18.99 -12.32 8.94
CA PRO A 121 19.68 -12.97 7.81
C PRO A 121 18.84 -13.94 6.97
N HIS A 122 17.67 -14.37 7.47
CA HIS A 122 16.74 -15.25 6.73
C HIS A 122 15.74 -14.50 5.83
N HIS A 123 15.67 -13.17 5.94
CA HIS A 123 14.84 -12.34 5.08
C HIS A 123 15.62 -11.94 3.82
N HIS A 124 14.90 -11.41 2.83
CA HIS A 124 15.50 -10.86 1.62
C HIS A 124 16.70 -9.96 1.98
N PRO A 125 17.86 -10.10 1.33
CA PRO A 125 19.02 -9.27 1.64
C PRO A 125 18.77 -7.81 1.22
N VAL A 126 19.43 -6.86 1.90
CA VAL A 126 19.56 -5.50 1.36
C VAL A 126 20.56 -5.57 0.19
N LEU A 127 20.11 -5.26 -1.02
CA LEU A 127 20.96 -5.24 -2.22
C LEU A 127 21.58 -3.87 -2.47
N ARG A 128 20.95 -2.80 -1.96
CA ARG A 128 21.43 -1.43 -2.11
C ARG A 128 20.95 -0.55 -0.95
N TYR A 129 21.82 0.33 -0.48
CA TYR A 129 21.42 1.50 0.30
C TYR A 129 21.30 2.70 -0.62
N TRP A 130 20.09 3.24 -0.72
CA TRP A 130 19.83 4.47 -1.48
C TRP A 130 20.31 5.68 -0.68
N THR A 131 20.91 6.66 -1.36
CA THR A 131 21.42 7.86 -0.70
C THR A 131 20.30 8.90 -0.50
N PRO A 132 20.41 9.81 0.48
CA PRO A 132 19.41 10.86 0.69
C PRO A 132 19.11 11.71 -0.56
N ASP A 133 20.11 11.95 -1.41
CA ASP A 133 19.95 12.73 -2.65
C ASP A 133 19.12 12.00 -3.72
N GLU A 134 18.91 10.69 -3.57
CA GLU A 134 18.11 9.90 -4.51
C GLU A 134 16.64 9.76 -4.12
N PHE A 135 16.28 10.11 -2.87
CA PHE A 135 14.90 10.17 -2.37
C PHE A 135 14.23 11.49 -2.77
#